data_AF-A0A1H8V7M7-F1
#
_entry.id   AF-A0A1H8V7M7-F1
#
_cell.length_a   1.000
_cell.length_b   1.000
_cell.length_c   1.000
_cell.angle_alpha   90.00
_cell.angle_beta   90.00
_cell.angle_gamma   90.00
#
_symmetry.space_group_name_H-M   'P 1'
#
loop_
_entity.id
_entity.type
_entity.pdbx_description
1 polymer ?
#
loop_
_entity_poly.entity_id
_entity_poly.type
_entity_poly.pdbx_seq_one_letter_code
_entity_poly.pdbx_strand_id
1 'polypeptide(L)'
;MFMRWRRHFHAAVSSASDIPALASDGLYHPLPGAELLERPERQTLMDQIWQRTAVSREQFDRLYRTPLQRYAELVQAFPVSLDGPYRYAGGMLDHALYRVCYALRLRQACLLPIGAPPEEQAAQAEAWTAGVAYAALLQDLGKLVVDLSVEYDDGTPWYPWQGPLRRSYRYYYPPEQPYRLHSAATALMYSHVLDADLLAWLCSYETLWTNLLFMISGQEAQAGILGDLTFQAAQAVMDQAAC
;
A
#
# COMPACT_ATOMS: atom_id res chain seq x y z
N MET A 1 2.76 -26.31 17.19
CA MET A 1 2.54 -25.70 15.86
C MET A 1 3.20 -24.32 15.71
N PHE A 2 3.29 -23.50 16.77
CA PHE A 2 4.00 -22.19 16.75
C PHE A 2 5.54 -22.26 16.60
N MET A 3 6.20 -23.35 16.99
CA MET A 3 7.67 -23.47 16.95
C MET A 3 8.27 -23.63 15.54
N ARG A 4 7.47 -23.96 14.52
CA ARG A 4 7.94 -24.07 13.13
C ARG A 4 8.06 -22.70 12.44
N TRP A 5 7.34 -21.69 12.94
CA TRP A 5 7.30 -20.31 12.43
C TRP A 5 8.61 -19.55 12.72
N ARG A 6 9.22 -19.78 13.90
CA ARG A 6 10.50 -19.17 14.29
C ARG A 6 11.70 -19.61 13.44
N ARG A 7 11.69 -20.80 12.85
CA ARG A 7 12.81 -21.27 12.02
C ARG A 7 12.89 -20.59 10.66
N HIS A 8 11.78 -20.09 10.09
CA HIS A 8 11.83 -19.37 8.80
C HIS A 8 12.24 -17.91 8.96
N PHE A 9 12.07 -17.31 10.15
CA PHE A 9 12.56 -15.97 10.47
C PHE A 9 14.00 -15.91 11.00
N HIS A 10 14.57 -17.03 11.50
CA HIS A 10 15.93 -17.05 12.09
C HIS A 10 16.95 -17.96 11.38
N ALA A 11 16.55 -18.86 10.48
CA ALA A 11 17.51 -19.78 9.83
C ALA A 11 18.35 -19.14 8.72
N ALA A 12 18.08 -17.90 8.30
CA ALA A 12 18.95 -17.18 7.37
C ALA A 12 20.30 -16.75 7.99
N VAL A 13 20.41 -16.74 9.33
CA VAL A 13 21.60 -16.19 10.02
C VAL A 13 22.60 -17.27 10.49
N SER A 14 22.36 -18.57 10.27
CA SER A 14 23.30 -19.61 10.74
C SER A 14 23.62 -20.77 9.79
N SER A 15 23.28 -20.69 8.51
CA SER A 15 23.90 -21.57 7.51
C SER A 15 23.98 -20.87 6.17
N ALA A 16 25.16 -20.32 5.88
CA ALA A 16 25.59 -20.07 4.51
C ALA A 16 25.61 -21.41 3.76
N SER A 17 24.52 -21.74 3.08
CA SER A 17 24.47 -22.68 1.94
C SER A 17 23.07 -22.70 1.31
N ASP A 18 23.00 -22.06 0.14
CA ASP A 18 22.29 -22.52 -1.07
C ASP A 18 20.77 -22.35 -1.21
N ILE A 19 20.28 -21.11 -1.13
CA ILE A 19 19.36 -20.56 -2.16
C ILE A 19 19.71 -19.08 -2.36
N PRO A 20 20.02 -18.59 -3.58
CA PRO A 20 20.29 -17.17 -3.77
C PRO A 20 18.99 -16.39 -3.58
N ALA A 21 18.78 -15.86 -2.37
CA ALA A 21 17.84 -14.77 -2.19
C ALA A 21 18.32 -13.62 -3.08
N LEU A 22 17.48 -13.15 -4.00
CA LEU A 22 17.83 -12.00 -4.84
C LEU A 22 17.90 -10.78 -3.90
N ALA A 23 19.11 -10.29 -3.69
CA ALA A 23 19.41 -9.23 -2.75
C ALA A 23 19.42 -7.86 -3.46
N SER A 24 19.18 -6.82 -2.68
CA SER A 24 19.33 -5.45 -3.12
C SER A 24 20.79 -5.12 -3.47
N ASP A 25 21.03 -4.22 -4.44
CA ASP A 25 22.36 -3.84 -4.95
C ASP A 25 23.21 -2.99 -3.97
N GLY A 26 23.16 -3.30 -2.67
CA GLY A 26 23.86 -2.60 -1.60
C GLY A 26 22.95 -2.12 -0.48
N LEU A 27 23.50 -1.19 0.31
CA LEU A 27 22.79 -0.53 1.42
C LEU A 27 22.02 0.69 0.90
N TYR A 28 20.76 0.80 1.31
CA TYR A 28 19.89 1.94 1.09
C TYR A 28 19.83 2.79 2.34
N HIS A 29 19.73 4.11 2.18
CA HIS A 29 19.44 5.03 3.28
C HIS A 29 17.94 5.33 3.29
N PRO A 30 17.25 5.20 4.45
CA PRO A 30 15.84 5.52 4.52
C PRO A 30 15.63 7.02 4.34
N LEU A 31 14.62 7.38 3.56
CA LEU A 31 14.25 8.76 3.29
C LEU A 31 12.88 9.08 3.94
N PRO A 32 12.65 10.33 4.37
CA PRO A 32 11.33 10.78 4.79
C PRO A 32 10.29 10.64 3.66
N GLY A 33 9.03 10.45 4.03
CA GLY A 33 7.95 10.27 3.04
C GLY A 33 7.78 11.45 2.10
N ALA A 34 8.03 12.66 2.61
CA ALA A 34 8.00 13.87 1.79
C ALA A 34 9.05 13.81 0.67
N GLU A 35 10.31 13.52 1.00
CA GLU A 35 11.41 13.41 0.04
C GLU A 35 11.19 12.27 -0.96
N LEU A 36 10.65 11.13 -0.50
CA LEU A 36 10.29 10.01 -1.39
C LEU A 36 9.25 10.40 -2.43
N LEU A 37 8.36 11.35 -2.12
CA LEU A 37 7.34 11.83 -3.04
C LEU A 37 7.81 13.00 -3.92
N GLU A 38 8.98 13.61 -3.66
CA GLU A 38 9.46 14.81 -4.38
C GLU A 38 9.91 14.56 -5.83
N ARG A 39 10.12 13.30 -6.23
CA ARG A 39 10.49 12.99 -7.63
C ARG A 39 9.45 13.58 -8.61
N PRO A 40 9.87 14.18 -9.73
CA PRO A 40 8.96 14.87 -10.66
C PRO A 40 7.76 14.01 -11.13
N GLU A 41 8.01 12.72 -11.40
CA GLU A 41 6.97 11.78 -11.82
C GLU A 41 5.95 11.54 -10.70
N ARG A 42 6.42 11.43 -9.45
CA ARG A 42 5.57 11.24 -8.27
C ARG A 42 4.79 12.51 -7.93
N GLN A 43 5.39 13.70 -8.06
CA GLN A 43 4.67 14.97 -7.92
C GLN A 43 3.55 15.10 -8.95
N THR A 44 3.80 14.68 -10.20
CA THR A 44 2.78 14.64 -11.24
C THR A 44 1.61 13.74 -10.82
N LEU A 45 1.89 12.55 -10.26
CA LEU A 45 0.84 11.67 -9.74
C LEU A 45 0.12 12.29 -8.53
N MET A 46 0.84 12.92 -7.59
CA MET A 46 0.25 13.61 -6.44
C MET A 46 -0.72 14.72 -6.88
N ASP A 47 -0.36 15.50 -7.90
CA ASP A 47 -1.23 16.53 -8.46
C ASP A 47 -2.47 15.93 -9.15
N GLN A 48 -2.30 14.81 -9.85
CA GLN A 48 -3.42 14.09 -10.43
C GLN A 48 -4.37 13.50 -9.37
N ILE A 49 -3.85 12.97 -8.26
CA ILE A 49 -4.66 12.51 -7.13
C ILE A 49 -5.45 13.71 -6.60
N TRP A 50 -4.78 14.83 -6.30
CA TRP A 50 -5.41 16.05 -5.81
C TRP A 50 -6.55 16.53 -6.71
N GLN A 51 -6.31 16.66 -8.01
CA GLN A 51 -7.31 17.10 -9.00
C GLN A 51 -8.56 16.21 -9.03
N ARG A 52 -8.46 14.95 -8.60
CA ARG A 52 -9.57 13.97 -8.60
C ARG A 52 -10.34 13.88 -7.28
N THR A 53 -9.91 14.59 -6.24
CA THR A 53 -10.53 14.53 -4.90
C THR A 53 -11.52 15.66 -4.64
N ALA A 54 -11.39 16.80 -5.34
CA ALA A 54 -12.24 17.99 -5.18
C ALA A 54 -12.32 18.56 -3.74
N VAL A 55 -11.36 18.24 -2.87
CA VAL A 55 -11.28 18.78 -1.49
C VAL A 55 -10.47 20.08 -1.47
N SER A 56 -10.26 20.71 -0.30
CA SER A 56 -9.33 21.83 -0.11
C SER A 56 -7.87 21.36 0.10
N ARG A 57 -6.86 22.24 -0.05
CA ARG A 57 -5.44 21.84 0.11
C ARG A 57 -5.17 21.27 1.50
N GLU A 58 -5.76 21.88 2.53
CA GLU A 58 -5.68 21.41 3.90
C GLU A 58 -6.30 20.02 4.06
N GLN A 59 -7.49 19.79 3.50
CA GLN A 59 -8.10 18.47 3.50
C GLN A 59 -7.27 17.45 2.71
N PHE A 60 -6.65 17.85 1.60
CA PHE A 60 -5.79 16.96 0.83
C PHE A 60 -4.55 16.55 1.59
N ASP A 61 -3.94 17.50 2.30
CA ASP A 61 -2.76 17.22 3.10
C ASP A 61 -3.09 16.21 4.21
N ARG A 62 -4.26 16.36 4.85
CA ARG A 62 -4.74 15.44 5.89
C ARG A 62 -5.16 14.08 5.35
N LEU A 63 -6.01 14.04 4.31
CA LEU A 63 -6.67 12.83 3.83
C LEU A 63 -5.82 12.04 2.82
N TYR A 64 -4.89 12.67 2.10
CA TYR A 64 -4.17 11.98 1.02
C TYR A 64 -2.66 12.09 1.18
N ARG A 65 -2.11 13.32 1.30
CA ARG A 65 -0.66 13.49 1.39
C ARG A 65 -0.08 12.77 2.60
N THR A 66 -0.65 12.95 3.78
CA THR A 66 -0.12 12.36 5.02
C THR A 66 -0.16 10.81 4.97
N PRO A 67 -1.28 10.15 4.61
CA PRO A 67 -1.28 8.70 4.41
C PRO A 67 -0.28 8.22 3.33
N LEU A 68 -0.16 8.93 2.21
CA LEU A 68 0.79 8.58 1.16
C LEU A 68 2.25 8.73 1.60
N GLN A 69 2.57 9.74 2.42
CA GLN A 69 3.90 9.89 3.03
C GLN A 69 4.19 8.75 4.00
N ARG A 70 3.24 8.38 4.87
CA ARG A 70 3.39 7.23 5.78
C ARG A 70 3.58 5.93 5.02
N TYR A 71 2.82 5.72 3.93
CA TYR A 71 3.00 4.57 3.05
C TYR A 71 4.39 4.58 2.41
N ALA A 72 4.83 5.72 1.86
CA ALA A 72 6.15 5.89 1.27
C ALA A 72 7.26 5.54 2.27
N GLU A 73 7.14 5.98 3.53
CA GLU A 73 8.10 5.69 4.58
C GLU A 73 8.21 4.20 4.95
N LEU A 74 7.15 3.43 4.74
CA LEU A 74 7.15 1.98 4.95
C LEU A 74 7.74 1.23 3.75
N VAL A 75 7.43 1.66 2.54
CA VAL A 75 7.84 0.95 1.32
C VAL A 75 9.21 1.38 0.79
N GLN A 76 9.70 2.57 1.15
CA GLN A 76 11.03 3.08 0.82
C GLN A 76 11.44 2.78 -0.63
N ALA A 77 12.61 2.15 -0.83
CA ALA A 77 13.13 1.72 -2.11
C ALA A 77 12.72 0.29 -2.51
N PHE A 78 11.72 -0.33 -1.87
CA PHE A 78 11.34 -1.69 -2.20
C PHE A 78 10.69 -1.80 -3.58
N PRO A 79 11.02 -2.84 -4.36
CA PRO A 79 10.30 -3.18 -5.57
C PRO A 79 8.97 -3.87 -5.24
N VAL A 80 8.04 -3.89 -6.19
CA VAL A 80 6.74 -4.59 -6.01
C VAL A 80 6.94 -6.11 -5.95
N SER A 81 7.87 -6.61 -6.76
CA SER A 81 8.14 -8.04 -6.97
C SER A 81 9.52 -8.21 -7.63
N LEU A 82 9.99 -9.46 -7.69
CA LEU A 82 11.24 -9.83 -8.37
C LEU A 82 11.19 -9.59 -9.88
N ASP A 83 10.03 -9.80 -10.47
CA ASP A 83 9.80 -9.70 -11.91
C ASP A 83 8.78 -8.61 -12.24
N GLY A 84 8.67 -8.31 -13.53
CA GLY A 84 7.71 -7.36 -14.06
C GLY A 84 8.19 -5.91 -14.05
N PRO A 85 7.29 -4.98 -14.41
CA PRO A 85 7.65 -3.59 -14.73
C PRO A 85 8.08 -2.78 -13.51
N TYR A 86 7.67 -3.16 -12.29
CA TYR A 86 7.98 -2.44 -11.04
C TYR A 86 9.03 -3.16 -10.17
N ARG A 87 9.92 -3.94 -10.79
CA ARG A 87 11.01 -4.67 -10.10
C ARG A 87 12.19 -3.79 -9.65
N TYR A 88 12.14 -2.49 -9.96
CA TYR A 88 13.21 -1.53 -9.66
C TYR A 88 13.07 -0.91 -8.27
N ALA A 89 14.15 -0.31 -7.77
CA ALA A 89 14.16 0.37 -6.47
C ALA A 89 13.14 1.51 -6.38
N GLY A 90 12.20 1.39 -5.45
CA GLY A 90 11.08 2.33 -5.26
C GLY A 90 9.85 2.01 -6.10
N GLY A 91 9.86 0.91 -6.86
CA GLY A 91 8.75 0.51 -7.72
C GLY A 91 7.45 0.24 -6.95
N MET A 92 7.52 -0.16 -5.68
CA MET A 92 6.32 -0.36 -4.86
C MET A 92 5.56 0.95 -4.60
N LEU A 93 6.28 2.04 -4.35
CA LEU A 93 5.66 3.36 -4.19
C LEU A 93 5.02 3.84 -5.50
N ASP A 94 5.74 3.71 -6.61
CA ASP A 94 5.25 4.14 -7.92
C ASP A 94 4.01 3.34 -8.34
N HIS A 95 4.03 2.01 -8.16
CA HIS A 95 2.88 1.14 -8.41
C HIS A 95 1.64 1.54 -7.61
N ALA A 96 1.81 1.83 -6.31
CA ALA A 96 0.72 2.26 -5.45
C ALA A 96 0.14 3.63 -5.89
N LEU A 97 1.00 4.61 -6.23
CA LEU A 97 0.56 5.92 -6.71
C LEU A 97 -0.22 5.82 -8.03
N TYR A 98 0.23 5.01 -8.98
CA TYR A 98 -0.51 4.75 -10.21
C TYR A 98 -1.87 4.11 -9.91
N ARG A 99 -1.92 3.08 -9.05
CA ARG A 99 -3.18 2.43 -8.66
C ARG A 99 -4.18 3.42 -8.05
N VAL A 100 -3.73 4.27 -7.12
CA VAL A 100 -4.58 5.30 -6.50
C VAL A 100 -5.09 6.28 -7.57
N CYS A 101 -4.22 6.74 -8.48
CA CYS A 101 -4.61 7.60 -9.60
C CYS A 101 -5.72 6.98 -10.46
N TYR A 102 -5.57 5.70 -10.84
CA TYR A 102 -6.57 5.00 -11.65
C TYR A 102 -7.87 4.74 -10.90
N ALA A 103 -7.79 4.32 -9.64
CA ALA A 103 -8.97 4.09 -8.80
C ALA A 103 -9.79 5.37 -8.63
N LEU A 104 -9.13 6.51 -8.39
CA LEU A 104 -9.79 7.80 -8.32
C LEU A 104 -10.40 8.24 -9.66
N ARG A 105 -9.71 7.97 -10.78
CA ARG A 105 -10.26 8.24 -12.13
C ARG A 105 -11.55 7.45 -12.37
N LEU A 106 -11.56 6.16 -12.02
CA LEU A 106 -12.76 5.32 -12.15
C LEU A 106 -13.87 5.78 -11.22
N ARG A 107 -13.54 6.13 -9.97
CA ARG A 107 -14.49 6.68 -8.99
C ARG A 107 -15.21 7.93 -9.52
N GLN A 108 -14.56 8.79 -10.30
CA GLN A 108 -15.19 10.01 -10.81
C GLN A 108 -16.40 9.72 -11.71
N ALA A 109 -16.46 8.54 -12.32
CA ALA A 109 -17.60 8.09 -13.12
C ALA A 109 -18.74 7.48 -12.28
N CYS A 110 -18.60 7.39 -10.96
CA CYS A 110 -19.57 6.76 -10.06
C CYS A 110 -20.23 7.77 -9.12
N LEU A 111 -21.54 7.60 -8.91
CA LEU A 111 -22.29 8.23 -7.83
C LEU A 111 -22.36 7.24 -6.66
N LEU A 112 -21.66 7.55 -5.57
CA LEU A 112 -21.49 6.67 -4.41
C LEU A 112 -22.07 7.32 -3.15
N PRO A 113 -22.71 6.56 -2.24
CA PRO A 113 -23.00 5.12 -2.34
C PRO A 113 -23.99 4.77 -3.48
N ILE A 114 -23.86 3.58 -4.06
CA ILE A 114 -24.79 3.11 -5.10
C ILE A 114 -26.18 2.96 -4.51
N GLY A 115 -27.19 3.53 -5.19
CA GLY A 115 -28.59 3.42 -4.80
C GLY A 115 -29.05 4.39 -3.70
N ALA A 116 -28.12 5.15 -3.09
CA ALA A 116 -28.46 6.19 -2.13
C ALA A 116 -29.07 7.43 -2.84
N PRO A 117 -29.94 8.22 -2.18
CA PRO A 117 -30.43 9.49 -2.71
C PRO A 117 -29.28 10.48 -2.99
N PRO A 118 -29.44 11.44 -3.93
CA PRO A 118 -28.39 12.39 -4.28
C PRO A 118 -27.83 13.21 -3.11
N GLU A 119 -28.68 13.57 -2.13
CA GLU A 119 -28.27 14.29 -0.93
C GLU A 119 -27.30 13.46 -0.07
N GLU A 120 -27.60 12.18 0.12
CA GLU A 120 -26.76 11.25 0.86
C GLU A 120 -25.45 10.97 0.10
N GLN A 121 -25.53 10.80 -1.22
CA GLN A 121 -24.34 10.66 -2.08
C GLN A 121 -23.41 11.87 -1.97
N ALA A 122 -23.97 13.09 -1.98
CA ALA A 122 -23.20 14.32 -1.81
C ALA A 122 -22.58 14.40 -0.40
N ALA A 123 -23.34 14.04 0.64
CA ALA A 123 -22.88 14.09 2.03
C ALA A 123 -21.74 13.09 2.33
N GLN A 124 -21.67 11.97 1.61
CA GLN A 124 -20.64 10.94 1.80
C GLN A 124 -19.56 10.95 0.71
N ALA A 125 -19.64 11.85 -0.27
CA ALA A 125 -18.78 11.85 -1.45
C ALA A 125 -17.29 11.87 -1.11
N GLU A 126 -16.89 12.67 -0.10
CA GLU A 126 -15.50 12.76 0.36
C GLU A 126 -15.04 11.44 0.97
N ALA A 127 -15.83 10.85 1.86
CA ALA A 127 -15.52 9.59 2.53
C ALA A 127 -15.36 8.45 1.52
N TRP A 128 -16.28 8.32 0.57
CA TRP A 128 -16.18 7.29 -0.48
C TRP A 128 -14.95 7.48 -1.38
N THR A 129 -14.60 8.73 -1.69
CA THR A 129 -13.41 9.03 -2.49
C THR A 129 -12.13 8.65 -1.74
N ALA A 130 -12.05 8.98 -0.46
CA ALA A 130 -10.93 8.60 0.40
C ALA A 130 -10.84 7.07 0.57
N GLY A 131 -11.97 6.40 0.81
CA GLY A 131 -12.01 4.95 0.97
C GLY A 131 -11.55 4.18 -0.28
N VAL A 132 -11.93 4.62 -1.48
CA VAL A 132 -11.42 4.04 -2.74
C VAL A 132 -9.91 4.24 -2.85
N ALA A 133 -9.39 5.43 -2.54
CA ALA A 133 -7.95 5.67 -2.54
C ALA A 133 -7.21 4.79 -1.53
N TYR A 134 -7.76 4.61 -0.32
CA TYR A 134 -7.12 3.80 0.71
C TYR A 134 -7.11 2.31 0.38
N ALA A 135 -8.21 1.75 -0.13
CA ALA A 135 -8.20 0.37 -0.60
C ALA A 135 -7.20 0.16 -1.74
N ALA A 136 -7.17 1.10 -2.69
CA ALA A 136 -6.20 1.10 -3.77
C ALA A 136 -4.77 1.40 -3.33
N LEU A 137 -4.51 1.94 -2.14
CA LEU A 137 -3.16 2.17 -1.60
C LEU A 137 -2.65 0.93 -0.86
N LEU A 138 -3.51 0.34 -0.01
CA LEU A 138 -3.14 -0.71 0.95
C LEU A 138 -2.93 -2.10 0.34
N GLN A 139 -3.33 -2.34 -0.92
CA GLN A 139 -3.36 -3.68 -1.53
C GLN A 139 -2.02 -4.44 -1.47
N ASP A 140 -0.88 -3.74 -1.67
CA ASP A 140 0.45 -4.35 -1.63
C ASP A 140 1.12 -4.28 -0.24
N LEU A 141 0.47 -3.68 0.76
CA LEU A 141 1.12 -3.43 2.06
C LEU A 141 1.56 -4.72 2.76
N GLY A 142 0.78 -5.80 2.61
CA GLY A 142 1.10 -7.11 3.15
C GLY A 142 2.38 -7.73 2.60
N LYS A 143 2.83 -7.33 1.40
CA LYS A 143 4.09 -7.81 0.80
C LYS A 143 5.31 -7.45 1.65
N LEU A 144 5.26 -6.33 2.36
CA LEU A 144 6.32 -5.93 3.30
C LEU A 144 6.58 -6.96 4.39
N VAL A 145 5.54 -7.72 4.77
CA VAL A 145 5.60 -8.67 5.88
C VAL A 145 6.03 -10.06 5.44
N VAL A 146 5.63 -10.47 4.23
CA VAL A 146 5.76 -11.88 3.81
C VAL A 146 6.55 -12.11 2.52
N ASP A 147 6.75 -11.09 1.69
CA ASP A 147 7.53 -11.22 0.45
C ASP A 147 8.97 -10.74 0.60
N LEU A 148 9.21 -9.84 1.57
CA LEU A 148 10.51 -9.23 1.82
C LEU A 148 11.07 -9.66 3.16
N SER A 149 12.38 -9.82 3.20
CA SER A 149 13.14 -9.82 4.44
C SER A 149 14.17 -8.70 4.37
N VAL A 150 14.23 -7.93 5.45
CA VAL A 150 14.95 -6.66 5.51
C VAL A 150 15.81 -6.67 6.75
N GLU A 151 17.06 -6.27 6.59
CA GLU A 151 18.02 -6.17 7.67
C GLU A 151 18.65 -4.78 7.64
N TYR A 152 18.95 -4.26 8.82
CA TYR A 152 19.77 -3.08 8.97
C TYR A 152 21.23 -3.37 8.62
N ASP A 153 22.03 -2.32 8.50
CA ASP A 153 23.48 -2.40 8.26
C ASP A 153 24.24 -3.29 9.25
N ASP A 154 23.77 -3.37 10.50
CA ASP A 154 24.28 -4.25 11.55
C ASP A 154 23.76 -5.70 11.51
N GLY A 155 22.94 -6.05 10.51
CA GLY A 155 22.33 -7.37 10.35
C GLY A 155 21.10 -7.61 11.24
N THR A 156 20.66 -6.61 12.02
CA THR A 156 19.44 -6.73 12.80
C THR A 156 18.22 -6.78 11.87
N PRO A 157 17.31 -7.74 12.01
CA PRO A 157 16.11 -7.79 11.19
C PRO A 157 15.20 -6.60 11.48
N TRP A 158 14.66 -6.00 10.42
CA TRP A 158 13.56 -5.05 10.52
C TRP A 158 12.23 -5.79 10.39
N TYR A 159 11.27 -5.39 11.23
CA TYR A 159 9.91 -5.88 11.14
C TYR A 159 8.97 -4.70 10.85
N PRO A 160 8.11 -4.77 9.82
CA PRO A 160 7.29 -3.63 9.41
C PRO A 160 6.41 -3.04 10.52
N TRP A 161 5.89 -3.88 11.43
CA TRP A 161 5.05 -3.44 12.56
C TRP A 161 5.79 -2.61 13.63
N GLN A 162 7.11 -2.48 13.51
CA GLN A 162 7.90 -1.55 14.31
C GLN A 162 7.88 -0.12 13.75
N GLY A 163 7.25 0.08 12.58
CA GLY A 163 7.19 1.35 11.86
C GLY A 163 8.31 1.53 10.84
N PRO A 164 8.45 2.75 10.29
CA PRO A 164 9.41 3.06 9.24
C PRO A 164 10.86 2.69 9.56
N LEU A 165 11.63 2.37 8.51
CA LEU A 165 13.07 2.16 8.59
C LEU A 165 13.78 3.45 9.06
N ARG A 166 14.72 3.32 10.00
CA ARG A 166 15.44 4.46 10.60
C ARG A 166 16.95 4.46 10.39
N ARG A 167 17.48 3.37 9.85
CA ARG A 167 18.91 3.16 9.60
C ARG A 167 19.09 2.58 8.22
N SER A 168 20.32 2.64 7.73
CA SER A 168 20.69 2.02 6.47
C SER A 168 20.28 0.55 6.45
N TYR A 169 19.76 0.08 5.34
CA TYR A 169 19.14 -1.24 5.25
C TYR A 169 19.44 -1.93 3.92
N ARG A 170 19.28 -3.24 3.90
CA ARG A 170 19.27 -4.09 2.70
C ARG A 170 18.02 -4.96 2.73
N TYR A 171 17.55 -5.36 1.57
CA TYR A 171 16.40 -6.26 1.46
C TYR A 171 16.71 -7.41 0.52
N TYR A 172 16.01 -8.51 0.71
CA TYR A 172 16.12 -9.70 -0.13
C TYR A 172 14.78 -10.42 -0.19
N TYR A 173 14.56 -11.13 -1.29
CA TYR A 173 13.37 -11.96 -1.47
C TYR A 173 13.65 -13.39 -1.01
N PRO A 174 12.90 -13.89 -0.01
CA PRO A 174 12.95 -15.30 0.33
C PRO A 174 12.48 -16.18 -0.84
N PRO A 175 12.97 -17.42 -0.94
CA PRO A 175 12.58 -18.36 -2.00
C PRO A 175 11.09 -18.72 -1.99
N GLU A 176 10.49 -18.77 -0.80
CA GLU A 176 9.07 -19.01 -0.62
C GLU A 176 8.37 -17.72 -0.18
N GLN A 177 7.39 -17.28 -0.97
CA GLN A 177 6.58 -16.10 -0.69
C GLN A 177 5.12 -16.57 -0.52
N PRO A 178 4.59 -16.59 0.72
CA PRO A 178 3.26 -17.12 0.98
C PRO A 178 2.18 -16.08 0.59
N TYR A 179 1.98 -15.90 -0.72
CA TYR A 179 1.00 -14.97 -1.33
C TYR A 179 -0.37 -14.97 -0.65
N ARG A 180 -0.86 -16.15 -0.23
CA ARG A 180 -2.17 -16.29 0.44
C ARG A 180 -2.28 -15.54 1.76
N LEU A 181 -1.16 -15.07 2.32
CA LEU A 181 -1.11 -14.32 3.57
C LEU A 181 -1.07 -12.80 3.35
N HIS A 182 -1.00 -12.30 2.10
CA HIS A 182 -0.92 -10.86 1.81
C HIS A 182 -2.02 -10.07 2.51
N SER A 183 -3.27 -10.50 2.43
CA SER A 183 -4.38 -9.76 3.04
C SER A 183 -4.33 -9.80 4.58
N ALA A 184 -4.00 -10.94 5.17
CA ALA A 184 -3.83 -11.03 6.62
C ALA A 184 -2.67 -10.14 7.10
N ALA A 185 -1.58 -10.05 6.32
CA ALA A 185 -0.48 -9.15 6.59
C ALA A 185 -0.84 -7.67 6.40
N THR A 186 -1.64 -7.32 5.39
CA THR A 186 -2.19 -5.96 5.22
C THR A 186 -3.04 -5.57 6.43
N ALA A 187 -3.86 -6.48 6.94
CA ALA A 187 -4.66 -6.26 8.15
C ALA A 187 -3.83 -6.03 9.42
N LEU A 188 -2.58 -6.52 9.48
CA LEU A 188 -1.66 -6.21 10.58
C LEU A 188 -1.07 -4.79 10.47
N MET A 189 -1.01 -4.24 9.25
CA MET A 189 -0.19 -3.08 8.92
C MET A 189 -0.97 -1.81 8.59
N TYR A 190 -2.27 -1.90 8.25
CA TYR A 190 -3.04 -0.75 7.74
C TYR A 190 -3.00 0.48 8.66
N SER A 191 -2.92 0.29 9.98
CA SER A 191 -2.89 1.36 10.97
C SER A 191 -1.57 2.15 11.00
N HIS A 192 -0.51 1.64 10.35
CA HIS A 192 0.71 2.42 10.11
C HIS A 192 0.53 3.46 8.99
N VAL A 193 -0.49 3.31 8.15
CA VAL A 193 -0.81 4.23 7.04
C VAL A 193 -2.00 5.11 7.42
N LEU A 194 -3.09 4.50 7.90
CA LEU A 194 -4.32 5.17 8.34
C LEU A 194 -4.29 5.32 9.85
N ASP A 195 -4.22 6.55 10.35
CA ASP A 195 -4.24 6.80 11.80
C ASP A 195 -5.63 6.59 12.41
N ALA A 196 -5.68 6.64 13.75
CA ALA A 196 -6.90 6.44 14.51
C ALA A 196 -8.02 7.43 14.13
N ASP A 197 -7.68 8.68 13.81
CA ASP A 197 -8.66 9.71 13.46
C ASP A 197 -9.29 9.42 12.09
N LEU A 198 -8.48 9.02 11.10
CA LEU A 198 -8.98 8.56 9.80
C LEU A 198 -9.88 7.33 9.92
N LEU A 199 -9.49 6.37 10.75
CA LEU A 199 -10.29 5.16 10.98
C LEU A 199 -11.61 5.47 11.70
N ALA A 200 -11.58 6.34 12.72
CA ALA A 200 -12.78 6.80 13.42
C ALA A 200 -13.73 7.58 12.51
N TRP A 201 -13.19 8.38 11.58
CA TRP A 201 -13.98 9.05 10.57
C TRP A 201 -14.60 8.09 9.56
N LEU A 202 -13.82 7.14 9.02
CA LEU A 202 -14.33 6.16 8.05
C LEU A 202 -15.41 5.25 8.67
N CYS A 203 -15.27 4.86 9.94
CA CYS A 203 -16.25 3.99 10.59
C CYS A 203 -17.60 4.65 10.85
N SER A 204 -17.74 5.98 10.69
CA SER A 204 -19.05 6.65 10.73
C SER A 204 -19.89 6.40 9.47
N TYR A 205 -19.31 5.79 8.43
CA TYR A 205 -19.99 5.45 7.17
C TYR A 205 -20.09 3.92 7.02
N GLU A 206 -21.14 3.31 7.57
CA GLU A 206 -21.25 1.86 7.76
C GLU A 206 -20.98 1.02 6.51
N THR A 207 -21.61 1.36 5.37
CA THR A 207 -21.43 0.63 4.11
C THR A 207 -20.01 0.76 3.58
N LEU A 208 -19.44 1.96 3.64
CA LEU A 208 -18.07 2.20 3.22
C LEU A 208 -17.09 1.44 4.10
N TRP A 209 -17.25 1.54 5.42
CA TRP A 209 -16.42 0.88 6.41
C TRP A 209 -16.42 -0.64 6.22
N THR A 210 -17.59 -1.23 6.01
CA THR A 210 -17.76 -2.66 5.74
C THR A 210 -16.99 -3.07 4.48
N ASN A 211 -17.15 -2.32 3.38
CA ASN A 211 -16.43 -2.60 2.13
C ASN A 211 -14.91 -2.49 2.31
N LEU A 212 -14.44 -1.49 3.06
CA LEU A 212 -13.02 -1.30 3.33
C LEU A 212 -12.45 -2.46 4.17
N LEU A 213 -13.18 -2.96 5.17
CA LEU A 213 -12.78 -4.13 5.95
C LEU A 213 -12.71 -5.41 5.09
N PHE A 214 -13.63 -5.58 4.14
CA PHE A 214 -13.55 -6.67 3.17
C PHE A 214 -12.30 -6.56 2.29
N MET A 215 -11.95 -5.36 1.81
CA MET A 215 -10.69 -5.16 1.07
C MET A 215 -9.47 -5.49 1.91
N ILE A 216 -9.37 -4.95 3.12
CA ILE A 216 -8.22 -5.17 4.02
C ILE A 216 -8.08 -6.65 4.37
N SER A 217 -9.19 -7.37 4.54
CA SER A 217 -9.19 -8.81 4.84
C SER A 217 -9.04 -9.72 3.62
N GLY A 218 -8.94 -9.17 2.40
CA GLY A 218 -8.75 -9.95 1.17
C GLY A 218 -10.03 -10.57 0.61
N GLN A 219 -11.18 -10.11 1.08
CA GLN A 219 -12.50 -10.54 0.62
C GLN A 219 -13.04 -9.55 -0.44
N GLU A 220 -12.23 -9.24 -1.45
CA GLU A 220 -12.54 -8.20 -2.45
C GLU A 220 -13.88 -8.44 -3.16
N ALA A 221 -14.25 -9.70 -3.40
CA ALA A 221 -15.55 -10.08 -3.96
C ALA A 221 -16.76 -9.68 -3.10
N GLN A 222 -16.55 -9.42 -1.81
CA GLN A 222 -17.58 -8.93 -0.87
C GLN A 222 -17.50 -7.41 -0.66
N ALA A 223 -16.47 -6.73 -1.19
CA ALA A 223 -16.27 -5.29 -1.00
C ALA A 223 -17.11 -4.41 -1.94
N GLY A 224 -18.05 -5.01 -2.68
CA GLY A 224 -18.94 -4.33 -3.62
C GLY A 224 -18.17 -3.45 -4.62
N ILE A 225 -18.70 -2.26 -4.87
CA ILE A 225 -18.11 -1.30 -5.82
C ILE A 225 -16.68 -0.90 -5.46
N LEU A 226 -16.28 -0.96 -4.18
CA LEU A 226 -14.93 -0.63 -3.77
C LEU A 226 -13.93 -1.70 -4.23
N GLY A 227 -14.35 -2.98 -4.20
CA GLY A 227 -13.63 -4.09 -4.81
C GLY A 227 -13.55 -3.96 -6.33
N ASP A 228 -14.67 -3.67 -7.00
CA ASP A 228 -14.72 -3.53 -8.45
C ASP A 228 -13.80 -2.43 -8.97
N LEU A 229 -13.82 -1.25 -8.33
CA LEU A 229 -12.98 -0.12 -8.70
C LEU A 229 -11.49 -0.41 -8.48
N THR A 230 -11.16 -1.09 -7.38
CA THR A 230 -9.77 -1.45 -7.06
C THR A 230 -9.24 -2.51 -8.03
N PHE A 231 -10.06 -3.50 -8.36
CA PHE A 231 -9.73 -4.53 -9.34
C PHE A 231 -9.47 -3.93 -10.73
N GLN A 232 -10.38 -3.08 -11.22
CA GLN A 232 -10.22 -2.39 -12.50
C GLN A 232 -8.99 -1.46 -12.51
N ALA A 233 -8.70 -0.78 -11.40
CA ALA A 233 -7.50 0.03 -11.27
C ALA A 233 -6.22 -0.81 -11.35
N ALA A 234 -6.19 -1.97 -10.68
CA ALA A 234 -5.06 -2.89 -10.76
C ALA A 234 -4.84 -3.42 -12.19
N GLN A 235 -5.91 -3.76 -12.92
CA GLN A 235 -5.82 -4.15 -14.32
C GLN A 235 -5.24 -3.04 -15.20
N ALA A 236 -5.73 -1.80 -15.04
CA ALA A 236 -5.26 -0.67 -15.83
C ALA A 236 -3.75 -0.39 -15.62
N VAL A 237 -3.24 -0.57 -14.40
CA VAL A 237 -1.81 -0.41 -14.10
C VAL A 237 -0.96 -1.50 -14.73
N MET A 238 -1.45 -2.75 -14.77
CA MET A 238 -0.77 -3.84 -15.47
C MET A 238 -0.72 -3.59 -16.98
N ASP A 239 -1.84 -3.15 -17.57
CA ASP A 239 -1.94 -2.88 -19.00
C ASP A 239 -1.05 -1.72 -19.44
N GLN A 240 -1.02 -0.62 -18.66
CA GLN A 240 -0.14 0.51 -18.92
C GLN A 240 1.33 0.09 -18.92
N ALA A 241 1.70 -0.81 -18.02
CA ALA A 241 3.08 -1.23 -17.86
C ALA A 241 3.53 -2.31 -18.87
N ALA A 242 2.59 -2.83 -19.68
CA ALA A 242 2.86 -3.74 -20.79
C ALA A 242 3.08 -3.01 -22.14
N CYS A 243 2.84 -1.69 -22.19
CA CYS A 243 3.03 -0.81 -23.34
C CYS A 243 4.37 -0.07 -23.25
#